data_AF-M0IY84-F1
#
_entry.id   AF-M0IY84-F1
#
_cell.length_a   1.000
_cell.length_b   1.000
_cell.length_c   1.000
_cell.angle_alpha   90.00
_cell.angle_beta   90.00
_cell.angle_gamma   90.00
#
_symmetry.space_group_name_H-M   'P 1'
#
loop_
_entity.id
_entity.type
_entity.pdbx_description
1 polymer ?
#
loop_
_entity_poly.entity_id
_entity_poly.type
_entity_poly.pdbx_seq_one_letter_code
_entity_poly.pdbx_strand_id
1 'polypeptide(L)'
;MNPELWAGVIGAVLTFASIRGSGLSQWVVDRLESNEPELTPVEQVHQAYVEGDLSEAELERRLEVLVDDRARVVRDMADDVDGIGEELSREIAREFDSVADLRAADAGDFRAVDGIGEKRAAKLEERT
;
A
#
# COMPACT_ATOMS: atom_id res chain seq x y z
N MET A 1 -37.09 -5.19 1.75
CA MET A 1 -35.95 -4.56 2.46
C MET A 1 -34.94 -4.19 1.38
N ASN A 2 -34.51 -2.93 1.35
CA ASN A 2 -34.08 -2.20 0.14
C ASN A 2 -32.82 -2.76 -0.57
N PRO A 3 -32.80 -2.82 -1.92
CA PRO A 3 -31.68 -3.30 -2.73
C PRO A 3 -30.63 -2.24 -3.15
N GLU A 4 -30.53 -1.10 -2.47
CA GLU A 4 -29.68 0.03 -2.93
C GLU A 4 -28.51 0.38 -1.99
N LEU A 5 -27.56 -0.55 -1.80
CA LEU A 5 -26.28 -0.29 -1.11
C LEU A 5 -25.06 -0.87 -1.87
N TRP A 6 -25.13 -0.93 -3.20
CA TRP A 6 -24.05 -1.47 -4.06
C TRP A 6 -23.08 -0.41 -4.62
N ALA A 7 -22.92 0.75 -3.99
CA ALA A 7 -22.07 1.82 -4.55
C ALA A 7 -21.09 2.48 -3.55
N GLY A 8 -20.79 1.83 -2.42
CA GLY A 8 -20.22 2.52 -1.26
C GLY A 8 -18.83 2.13 -0.75
N VAL A 9 -18.15 1.12 -1.30
CA VAL A 9 -16.87 0.65 -0.74
C VAL A 9 -15.84 0.29 -1.83
N ILE A 10 -15.53 1.26 -2.69
CA ILE A 10 -14.19 1.40 -3.27
C ILE A 10 -13.71 2.76 -2.75
N GLY A 11 -13.21 2.78 -1.52
CA GLY A 11 -13.13 4.01 -0.74
C GLY A 11 -11.92 4.07 0.16
N ALA A 12 -10.72 3.88 -0.40
CA ALA A 12 -9.47 4.28 0.25
C ALA A 12 -8.35 4.57 -0.77
N VAL A 13 -8.61 5.42 -1.76
CA VAL A 13 -7.52 6.09 -2.51
C VAL A 13 -7.85 7.57 -2.64
N LEU A 14 -7.68 8.31 -1.54
CA LEU A 14 -7.68 9.78 -1.47
C LEU A 14 -6.99 10.11 -0.11
N THR A 15 -5.88 10.84 0.03
CA THR A 15 -5.45 12.05 -0.67
C THR A 15 -4.02 12.40 -0.23
N PHE A 16 -3.06 12.63 -1.14
CA PHE A 16 -2.04 13.69 -0.96
C PHE A 16 -1.40 14.18 -2.27
N ALA A 17 -2.19 14.31 -3.35
CA ALA A 17 -1.73 14.99 -4.56
C ALA A 17 -2.00 16.51 -4.46
N SER A 18 -1.05 17.25 -3.88
CA SER A 18 -0.89 18.67 -4.18
C SER A 18 0.50 18.84 -4.79
N ILE A 19 0.58 19.06 -6.11
CA ILE A 19 1.49 20.00 -6.80
C ILE A 19 1.26 19.91 -8.33
N ARG A 20 0.55 20.92 -8.84
CA ARG A 20 0.68 21.65 -10.11
C ARG A 20 1.68 21.09 -11.17
N GLY A 21 1.16 20.54 -12.27
CA GLY A 21 1.89 20.36 -13.53
C GLY A 21 1.14 19.48 -14.54
N SER A 22 0.62 20.07 -15.60
CA SER A 22 -0.21 19.43 -16.64
C SER A 22 0.52 18.29 -17.37
N GLY A 23 -0.07 17.08 -17.45
CA GLY A 23 0.45 16.03 -18.34
C GLY A 23 -0.02 14.57 -18.17
N LEU A 24 -0.87 14.22 -17.20
CA LEU A 24 -1.08 12.80 -16.83
C LEU A 24 -2.47 12.21 -17.16
N SER A 25 -3.30 12.88 -17.95
CA SER A 25 -4.72 12.56 -18.06
C SER A 25 -5.09 11.32 -18.90
N GLN A 26 -4.15 10.66 -19.59
CA GLN A 26 -4.49 9.52 -20.46
C GLN A 26 -3.87 8.18 -20.07
N TRP A 27 -2.76 8.14 -19.31
CA TRP A 27 -2.09 6.86 -19.02
C TRP A 27 -2.69 6.11 -17.82
N VAL A 28 -3.29 6.82 -16.86
CA VAL A 28 -3.91 6.21 -15.67
C VAL A 28 -5.21 5.49 -16.00
N VAL A 29 -5.96 5.94 -17.01
CA VAL A 29 -7.27 5.35 -17.36
C VAL A 29 -7.10 4.01 -18.08
N ASP A 30 -6.05 3.84 -18.88
CA ASP A 30 -5.82 2.63 -19.69
C ASP A 30 -5.40 1.40 -18.84
N ARG A 31 -4.87 1.62 -17.62
CA ARG A 31 -4.46 0.54 -16.71
C ARG A 31 -5.60 -0.01 -15.83
N LEU A 32 -6.74 0.68 -15.75
CA LEU A 32 -7.84 0.33 -14.85
C LEU A 32 -8.87 -0.65 -15.46
N GLU A 33 -8.84 -0.92 -16.76
CA GLU A 33 -9.87 -1.74 -17.42
C GLU A 33 -9.56 -3.25 -17.50
N SER A 34 -8.48 -3.77 -16.90
CA SER A 34 -8.13 -5.21 -17.10
C SER A 34 -7.70 -6.04 -15.89
N ASN A 35 -7.80 -5.54 -14.65
CA ASN A 35 -7.72 -6.43 -13.49
C ASN A 35 -8.60 -5.86 -12.39
N GLU A 36 -9.72 -6.51 -12.07
CA GLU A 36 -10.27 -6.36 -10.72
C GLU A 36 -9.15 -6.83 -9.77
N PRO A 37 -8.56 -5.94 -8.95
CA PRO A 37 -7.42 -6.33 -8.13
C PRO A 37 -7.86 -7.45 -7.19
N GLU A 38 -7.17 -8.59 -7.24
CA GLU A 38 -7.33 -9.63 -6.23
C GLU A 38 -7.05 -9.01 -4.86
N LEU A 39 -7.97 -9.17 -3.92
CA LEU A 39 -7.83 -8.61 -2.57
C LEU A 39 -6.54 -9.08 -1.92
N THR A 40 -5.82 -8.17 -1.27
CA THR A 40 -4.68 -8.52 -0.45
C THR A 40 -5.09 -9.47 0.69
N PRO A 41 -4.19 -10.28 1.24
CA PRO A 41 -4.51 -11.15 2.37
C PRO A 41 -5.12 -10.41 3.57
N VAL A 42 -4.71 -9.16 3.81
CA VAL A 42 -5.29 -8.30 4.87
C VAL A 42 -6.75 -7.94 4.54
N GLU A 43 -7.01 -7.51 3.30
CA GLU A 43 -8.37 -7.18 2.85
C GLU A 43 -9.28 -8.39 2.84
N GLN A 44 -8.79 -9.57 2.46
CA GLN A 44 -9.55 -10.82 2.51
C GLN A 44 -9.98 -11.17 3.94
N VAL A 45 -9.08 -11.04 4.92
CA VAL A 45 -9.38 -11.30 6.33
C VAL A 45 -10.36 -10.27 6.89
N HIS A 46 -10.22 -8.99 6.52
CA HIS A 46 -11.16 -7.94 6.88
C HIS A 46 -12.54 -8.17 6.27
N GLN A 47 -12.61 -8.59 5.00
CA GLN A 47 -13.87 -8.91 4.33
C GLN A 47 -14.61 -10.08 4.99
N ALA A 48 -13.90 -11.14 5.37
CA ALA A 48 -14.50 -12.27 6.08
C ALA A 48 -15.13 -11.86 7.44
N TYR A 49 -14.58 -10.86 8.12
CA TYR A 49 -15.20 -10.27 9.32
C TYR A 49 -16.48 -9.49 8.97
N VAL A 50 -16.42 -8.65 7.93
CA VAL A 50 -17.58 -7.88 7.45
C VAL A 50 -18.74 -8.79 7.03
N GLU A 51 -18.43 -9.93 6.42
CA GLU A 51 -19.40 -10.96 6.00
C GLU A 51 -19.94 -11.79 7.18
N GLY A 52 -19.34 -11.66 8.36
CA GLY A 52 -19.74 -12.38 9.58
C GLY A 52 -19.19 -13.81 9.67
N ASP A 53 -18.31 -14.21 8.77
CA ASP A 53 -17.66 -15.52 8.73
C ASP A 53 -16.51 -15.64 9.73
N LEU A 54 -16.12 -14.52 10.35
CA LEU A 54 -14.93 -14.40 11.18
C LEU A 54 -15.26 -13.54 12.42
N SER A 55 -14.90 -14.02 13.61
CA SER A 55 -15.10 -13.25 14.84
C SER A 55 -14.05 -12.15 15.00
N GLU A 56 -14.34 -11.10 15.74
CA GLU A 56 -13.39 -10.01 16.01
C GLU A 56 -12.06 -10.51 16.60
N ALA A 57 -12.11 -11.42 17.57
CA ALA A 57 -10.90 -12.01 18.16
C ALA A 57 -10.07 -12.82 17.15
N GLU A 58 -10.72 -13.46 16.17
CA GLU A 58 -10.03 -14.18 15.11
C GLU A 58 -9.49 -13.23 14.03
N LEU A 59 -10.16 -12.10 13.79
CA LEU A 59 -9.72 -11.03 12.89
C LEU A 59 -8.39 -10.45 13.41
N GLU A 60 -8.37 -10.03 14.68
CA GLU A 60 -7.18 -9.47 15.32
C GLU A 60 -6.00 -10.44 15.26
N ARG A 61 -6.21 -11.71 15.64
CA ARG A 61 -5.17 -12.73 15.60
C ARG A 61 -4.58 -12.92 14.21
N ARG A 62 -5.42 -12.91 13.16
CA ARG A 62 -4.95 -13.08 11.78
C ARG A 62 -4.24 -11.83 11.27
N LEU A 63 -4.76 -10.65 11.58
CA LEU A 63 -4.14 -9.38 11.19
C LEU A 63 -2.77 -9.21 11.84
N GLU A 64 -2.59 -9.58 13.10
CA GLU A 64 -1.29 -9.51 13.79
C GLU A 64 -0.20 -10.25 12.99
N VAL A 65 -0.46 -11.49 12.59
CA VAL A 65 0.49 -12.30 11.80
C VAL A 65 0.73 -11.69 10.42
N LEU A 66 -0.34 -11.31 9.71
CA LEU A 66 -0.23 -10.78 8.35
C LEU A 66 0.51 -9.44 8.32
N VAL A 67 0.21 -8.54 9.25
CA VAL A 67 0.87 -7.22 9.36
C VAL A 67 2.34 -7.39 9.70
N ASP A 68 2.69 -8.30 10.63
CA ASP A 68 4.08 -8.55 11.00
C ASP A 68 4.90 -9.15 9.85
N ASP A 69 4.35 -10.15 9.17
CA ASP A 69 5.01 -10.80 8.04
C ASP A 69 5.15 -9.83 6.86
N ARG A 70 4.11 -9.05 6.55
CA ARG A 70 4.16 -7.99 5.55
C ARG A 70 5.21 -6.95 5.87
N ALA A 71 5.20 -6.42 7.10
CA ALA A 71 6.15 -5.41 7.53
C ALA A 71 7.58 -5.93 7.50
N ARG A 72 7.81 -7.23 7.74
CA ARG A 72 9.11 -7.87 7.52
C ARG A 72 9.52 -7.84 6.05
N VAL A 73 8.64 -8.25 5.13
CA VAL A 73 8.97 -8.26 3.69
C VAL A 73 9.26 -6.85 3.16
N VAL A 74 8.47 -5.85 3.54
CA VAL A 74 8.72 -4.45 3.12
C VAL A 74 10.05 -3.94 3.68
N ARG A 75 10.36 -4.25 4.95
CA ARG A 75 11.67 -3.92 5.54
C ARG A 75 12.81 -4.56 4.77
N ASP A 76 12.73 -5.86 4.48
CA ASP A 76 13.78 -6.59 3.79
C ASP A 76 14.03 -6.01 2.38
N MET A 77 12.95 -5.67 1.65
CA MET A 77 13.06 -5.04 0.32
C MET A 77 13.70 -3.64 0.38
N ALA A 78 13.43 -2.88 1.43
CA ALA A 78 13.97 -1.54 1.61
C ALA A 78 15.42 -1.54 2.14
N ASP A 79 15.77 -2.47 3.02
CA ASP A 79 17.11 -2.58 3.64
C ASP A 79 18.20 -2.94 2.62
N ASP A 80 17.82 -3.62 1.53
CA ASP A 80 18.71 -3.92 0.41
C ASP A 80 19.16 -2.68 -0.40
N VAL A 81 18.62 -1.49 -0.10
CA VAL A 81 18.98 -0.23 -0.76
C VAL A 81 20.09 0.50 -0.01
N ASP A 82 21.22 0.71 -0.69
CA ASP A 82 22.37 1.45 -0.17
C ASP A 82 22.01 2.80 0.50
N GLY A 83 22.16 2.84 1.82
CA GLY A 83 21.92 4.02 2.64
C GLY A 83 20.52 4.09 3.26
N ILE A 84 19.74 3.02 3.13
CA ILE A 84 18.58 2.68 3.97
C ILE A 84 19.07 1.64 4.97
N GLY A 85 18.82 1.88 6.24
CA GLY A 85 19.12 0.91 7.29
C GLY A 85 17.87 0.59 8.08
N GLU A 86 18.01 -0.26 9.08
CA GLU A 86 16.90 -0.82 9.86
C GLU A 86 15.85 0.20 10.34
N GLU A 87 16.27 1.40 10.77
CA GLU A 87 15.35 2.44 11.22
C GLU A 87 14.48 2.98 10.07
N LEU A 88 15.10 3.30 8.94
CA LEU A 88 14.41 3.81 7.75
C LEU A 88 13.55 2.73 7.07
N SER A 89 14.02 1.48 7.02
CA SER A 89 13.23 0.38 6.47
C SER A 89 11.96 0.13 7.31
N ARG A 90 12.03 0.32 8.63
CA ARG A 90 10.85 0.28 9.52
C ARG A 90 9.87 1.41 9.23
N GLU A 91 10.34 2.64 8.99
CA GLU A 91 9.45 3.76 8.63
C GLU A 91 8.79 3.52 7.27
N ILE A 92 9.53 3.01 6.28
CA ILE A 92 8.96 2.62 4.98
C ILE A 92 7.88 1.55 5.15
N ALA A 93 8.11 0.53 5.98
CA ALA A 93 7.11 -0.50 6.23
C ALA A 93 5.87 -0.03 7.01
N ARG A 94 5.91 1.17 7.60
CA ARG A 94 4.73 1.83 8.18
C ARG A 94 3.98 2.68 7.17
N GLU A 95 4.70 3.31 6.24
CA GLU A 95 4.10 4.15 5.20
C GLU A 95 3.42 3.31 4.11
N PHE A 96 3.98 2.15 3.77
CA PHE A 96 3.45 1.29 2.73
C PHE A 96 2.69 0.09 3.30
N ASP A 97 1.39 0.06 3.00
CA ASP A 97 0.46 -0.98 3.47
C ASP A 97 0.55 -2.29 2.69
N SER A 98 1.35 -2.37 1.64
CA SER A 98 1.64 -3.62 0.94
C SER A 98 2.92 -3.55 0.12
N VAL A 99 3.42 -4.72 -0.27
CA VAL A 99 4.51 -4.83 -1.27
C VAL A 99 4.06 -4.29 -2.63
N ALA A 100 2.77 -4.40 -2.96
CA ALA A 100 2.23 -3.86 -4.20
C ALA A 100 2.29 -2.33 -4.19
N ASP A 101 1.93 -1.70 -3.07
CA ASP A 101 2.01 -0.25 -2.89
C ASP A 101 3.46 0.22 -2.95
N LEU A 102 4.37 -0.49 -2.29
CA LEU A 102 5.81 -0.21 -2.36
C LEU A 102 6.35 -0.25 -3.80
N ARG A 103 5.89 -1.21 -4.62
CA ARG A 103 6.30 -1.34 -6.03
C ARG A 103 5.62 -0.35 -6.97
N ALA A 104 4.44 0.12 -6.61
CA ALA A 104 3.71 1.12 -7.38
C ALA A 104 4.18 2.55 -7.06
N ALA A 105 4.88 2.72 -5.94
CA ALA A 105 5.38 4.00 -5.46
C ALA A 105 6.45 4.61 -6.38
N ASP A 106 6.35 5.92 -6.60
CA ASP A 106 7.37 6.68 -7.31
C ASP A 106 8.34 7.40 -6.34
N ALA A 107 9.39 8.04 -6.88
CA ALA A 107 10.33 8.80 -6.04
C ALA A 107 9.68 9.99 -5.28
N GLY A 108 8.50 10.45 -5.68
CA GLY A 108 7.68 11.39 -4.90
C GLY A 108 7.12 10.73 -3.64
N ASP A 109 6.52 9.56 -3.78
CA ASP A 109 5.93 8.80 -2.69
C ASP A 109 6.99 8.42 -1.64
N PHE A 110 8.15 7.91 -2.07
CA PHE A 110 9.23 7.57 -1.14
C PHE A 110 9.76 8.79 -0.35
N ARG A 111 9.69 10.00 -0.91
CA ARG A 111 10.12 11.23 -0.22
C ARG A 111 9.15 11.68 0.86
N ALA A 112 7.94 11.12 0.93
CA ALA A 112 7.02 11.37 2.05
C ALA A 112 7.55 10.79 3.37
N VAL A 113 8.44 9.79 3.30
CA VAL A 113 9.08 9.19 4.48
C VAL A 113 10.22 10.09 4.98
N ASP A 114 10.13 10.47 6.25
CA ASP A 114 11.16 11.27 6.92
C ASP A 114 12.54 10.61 6.84
N GLY A 115 13.52 11.34 6.33
CA GLY A 115 14.89 10.84 6.14
C GLY A 115 15.19 10.28 4.74
N ILE A 116 14.20 10.19 3.86
CA ILE A 116 14.40 9.82 2.44
C ILE A 116 14.55 11.07 1.57
N GLY A 117 15.80 11.36 1.20
CA GLY A 117 16.11 12.40 0.21
C GLY A 117 15.98 11.88 -1.23
N GLU A 118 16.03 12.80 -2.19
CA GLU A 118 15.89 12.55 -3.64
C GLU A 118 16.76 11.39 -4.16
N LYS A 119 18.02 11.32 -3.72
CA LYS A 119 18.93 10.23 -4.12
C LYS A 119 18.52 8.85 -3.61
N ARG A 120 17.89 8.77 -2.42
CA ARG A 120 17.43 7.50 -1.85
C ARG A 120 16.10 7.08 -2.49
N ALA A 121 15.21 8.05 -2.70
CA ALA A 121 13.93 7.82 -3.38
C ALA A 121 14.12 7.28 -4.79
N ALA A 122 15.01 7.86 -5.59
CA ALA A 122 15.32 7.36 -6.93
C ALA A 122 15.88 5.93 -6.91
N LYS A 123 16.73 5.60 -5.92
CA LYS A 123 17.25 4.24 -5.77
C LYS A 123 16.19 3.23 -5.35
N LEU A 124 15.22 3.64 -4.52
CA LEU A 124 14.09 2.80 -4.16
C LEU A 124 13.24 2.49 -5.39
N GLU A 125 12.86 3.52 -6.15
CA GLU A 125 12.10 3.38 -7.40
C GLU A 125 12.82 2.47 -8.42
N GLU A 126 14.14 2.57 -8.55
CA GLU A 126 14.92 1.68 -9.43
C GLU A 126 14.97 0.21 -8.96
N ARG A 127 14.73 -0.06 -7.67
CA ARG A 127 14.96 -1.36 -7.03
C ARG A 127 13.69 -2.15 -6.71
N THR A 128 12.57 -1.48 -6.49
CA THR A 128 11.27 -2.08 -6.15
C THR A 128 10.46 -2.41 -7.39
#